data_AF-A0A3A1XSA6-F1
#
_entry.id   AF-A0A3A1XSA6-F1
#
_cell.length_a   1.000
_cell.length_b   1.000
_cell.length_c   1.000
_cell.angle_alpha   90.00
_cell.angle_beta   90.00
_cell.angle_gamma   90.00
#
_symmetry.space_group_name_H-M   'P 1'
#
loop_
_entity.id
_entity.type
_entity.pdbx_description
1 polymer ?
#
loop_
_entity_poly.entity_id
_entity_poly.type
_entity_poly.pdbx_seq_one_letter_code
_entity_poly.pdbx_strand_id
1 'polypeptide(L)'
;MALTAEDKKNIINEYATHEGDTGSPEVQVALLSKRIADLTEHLKEHKHDHHSRRGLLLMVGDRRRLLDYLKRVDINRYRSLIERLGLRR
;
A
#
# COMPACT_ATOMS: atom_id res chain seq x y z
N MET A 1 -0.70 -5.60 -11.79
CA MET A 1 -0.10 -6.94 -11.94
C MET A 1 0.39 -7.47 -10.59
N ALA A 2 0.77 -8.76 -10.50
CA ALA A 2 1.33 -9.32 -9.28
C ALA A 2 2.77 -8.79 -9.04
N LEU A 3 3.08 -8.48 -7.78
CA LEU A 3 4.44 -8.09 -7.36
C LEU A 3 5.38 -9.28 -7.50
N THR A 4 6.59 -9.04 -7.99
CA THR A 4 7.66 -10.05 -7.97
C THR A 4 8.09 -10.33 -6.52
N ALA A 5 8.72 -11.48 -6.30
CA ALA A 5 9.26 -11.83 -4.98
C ALA A 5 10.35 -10.84 -4.53
N GLU A 6 11.11 -10.30 -5.48
CA GLU A 6 12.18 -9.34 -5.23
C GLU A 6 11.63 -7.97 -4.85
N ASP A 7 10.69 -7.42 -5.62
CA ASP A 7 10.02 -6.15 -5.29
C ASP A 7 9.36 -6.20 -3.92
N LYS A 8 8.69 -7.33 -3.63
CA LYS A 8 8.04 -7.55 -2.34
C LYS A 8 9.05 -7.53 -1.19
N LYS A 9 10.19 -8.21 -1.33
CA LYS A 9 11.25 -8.22 -0.31
C LYS A 9 11.86 -6.84 -0.11
N ASN A 10 12.12 -6.10 -1.20
CA ASN A 10 12.68 -4.76 -1.13
C ASN A 10 11.76 -3.81 -0.37
N ILE A 11 10.46 -3.82 -0.68
CA ILE A 11 9.47 -3.00 0.04
C ILE A 11 9.36 -3.42 1.51
N ILE A 12 9.36 -4.72 1.81
CA ILE A 12 9.32 -5.19 3.20
C ILE A 12 10.54 -4.67 3.96
N ASN A 13 11.74 -4.87 3.43
CA ASN A 13 12.97 -4.45 4.10
C ASN A 13 13.04 -2.94 4.31
N GLU A 14 12.49 -2.15 3.38
CA GLU A 14 12.51 -0.70 3.46
C GLU A 14 11.54 -0.12 4.52
N TYR A 15 10.38 -0.75 4.69
CA TYR A 15 9.29 -0.25 5.54
C TYR A 15 9.09 -1.06 6.82
N ALA A 16 9.85 -2.13 7.03
CA ALA A 16 9.86 -2.93 8.24
C ALA A 16 10.23 -2.07 9.46
N THR A 17 9.51 -2.28 10.56
CA THR A 17 9.78 -1.59 11.83
C THR A 17 10.83 -2.31 12.69
N HIS A 18 11.03 -3.60 12.44
CA HIS A 18 12.05 -4.43 13.03
C HIS A 18 12.44 -5.56 12.06
N GLU A 19 13.53 -6.26 12.35
CA GLU A 19 13.94 -7.42 11.55
C GLU A 19 12.85 -8.50 11.56
N GLY A 20 12.53 -9.06 10.39
CA GLY A 20 11.47 -10.06 10.24
C GLY A 20 10.04 -9.53 10.23
N ASP A 21 9.83 -8.21 10.29
CA ASP A 21 8.50 -7.60 10.18
C ASP A 21 7.95 -7.76 8.76
N THR A 22 6.88 -8.54 8.62
CA THR A 22 6.18 -8.74 7.33
C THR A 22 4.72 -8.26 7.37
N GLY A 23 4.26 -7.79 8.53
CA GLY A 23 2.84 -7.65 8.84
C GLY A 23 2.47 -6.34 9.51
N SER A 24 3.42 -5.47 9.83
CA SER A 24 3.10 -4.15 10.36
C SER A 24 2.22 -3.32 9.42
N PRO A 25 1.47 -2.35 9.96
CA PRO A 25 0.71 -1.41 9.15
C PRO A 25 1.57 -0.70 8.09
N GLU A 26 2.81 -0.35 8.41
CA GLU A 26 3.78 0.29 7.51
C GLU A 26 4.07 -0.57 6.28
N VAL A 27 4.47 -1.83 6.51
CA VAL A 27 4.78 -2.78 5.44
C VAL A 27 3.55 -3.06 4.59
N GLN A 28 2.39 -3.30 5.21
CA GLN A 28 1.15 -3.58 4.49
C GLN A 28 0.70 -2.40 3.63
N VAL A 29 0.76 -1.18 4.17
CA VAL A 29 0.39 0.04 3.44
C VAL A 29 1.35 0.31 2.28
N ALA A 30 2.66 0.08 2.45
CA ALA A 30 3.64 0.22 1.38
C ALA A 30 3.38 -0.78 0.23
N LEU A 31 3.15 -2.06 0.56
CA LEU A 31 2.81 -3.10 -0.43
C LEU A 31 1.50 -2.79 -1.17
N LEU A 32 0.46 -2.37 -0.46
CA LEU A 32 -0.80 -1.95 -1.07
C LEU A 32 -0.61 -0.73 -1.97
N SER A 33 0.20 0.24 -1.56
CA SER A 33 0.46 1.46 -2.33
C SER A 33 1.14 1.15 -3.65
N LYS A 34 2.15 0.26 -3.67
CA LYS A 34 2.78 -0.19 -4.91
C LYS A 34 1.79 -0.91 -5.84
N ARG A 35 1.01 -1.86 -5.30
CA ARG A 35 -0.02 -2.57 -6.09
C ARG A 35 -1.08 -1.64 -6.67
N ILE A 36 -1.51 -0.65 -5.89
CA ILE A 36 -2.48 0.38 -6.32
C ILE A 36 -1.88 1.20 -7.46
N ALA A 37 -0.62 1.62 -7.36
CA ALA A 37 0.04 2.37 -8.42
C ALA A 37 0.12 1.56 -9.72
N ASP A 38 0.61 0.31 -9.65
CA ASP A 38 0.75 -0.56 -10.81
C ASP A 38 -0.61 -0.89 -11.45
N LEU A 39 -1.65 -1.12 -10.64
CA LEU A 39 -3.00 -1.38 -11.14
C LEU A 39 -3.67 -0.13 -11.71
N THR A 40 -3.33 1.04 -11.20
CA THR A 40 -3.81 2.31 -11.75
C THR A 40 -3.26 2.54 -13.15
N GLU A 41 -1.96 2.29 -13.38
CA GLU A 41 -1.37 2.37 -14.73
C GLU A 41 -2.02 1.35 -15.69
N HIS A 42 -2.18 0.09 -15.26
CA HIS A 42 -2.90 -0.93 -16.05
C HIS A 42 -4.30 -0.46 -16.50
N LEU A 43 -5.07 0.15 -15.59
CA LEU A 43 -6.43 0.60 -15.88
C LEU A 43 -6.50 1.87 -16.74
N LYS A 44 -5.41 2.63 -16.89
CA LYS A 44 -5.34 3.74 -17.87
C LYS A 44 -5.40 3.21 -19.29
N GLU A 45 -4.71 2.09 -19.56
CA GLU A 45 -4.72 1.41 -20.85
C GLU A 45 -5.99 0.57 -21.03
N HIS A 46 -6.39 -0.18 -19.99
CA HIS A 46 -7.52 -1.11 -20.04
C HIS A 46 -8.80 -0.52 -19.42
N LYS A 47 -9.39 0.48 -20.09
CA LYS A 47 -10.53 1.27 -19.55
C LYS A 47 -11.80 0.46 -19.26
N HIS A 48 -12.01 -0.67 -19.95
CA HIS A 48 -13.19 -1.54 -19.80
C HIS A 48 -12.97 -2.71 -18.81
N ASP A 49 -11.80 -2.82 -18.20
CA ASP A 49 -11.55 -3.84 -17.18
C ASP A 49 -12.19 -3.44 -15.83
N HIS A 50 -13.49 -3.67 -15.72
CA HIS A 50 -14.27 -3.36 -14.52
C HIS A 50 -14.02 -4.34 -13.36
N HIS A 51 -13.61 -5.58 -13.67
CA HIS A 51 -13.32 -6.59 -12.67
C HIS A 51 -12.07 -6.23 -11.87
N SER A 52 -10.99 -5.83 -12.57
CA SER A 52 -9.79 -5.33 -11.91
C SER A 52 -10.03 -4.01 -11.18
N ARG A 53 -10.86 -3.12 -11.72
CA ARG A 53 -11.25 -1.87 -11.03
C ARG A 53 -11.93 -2.14 -9.69
N ARG A 54 -12.77 -3.19 -9.59
CA ARG A 54 -13.33 -3.61 -8.30
C ARG A 54 -12.23 -4.02 -7.32
N GLY A 55 -11.24 -4.79 -7.77
CA GLY A 55 -10.07 -5.15 -6.96
C GLY A 55 -9.27 -3.94 -6.48
N LEU A 56 -9.08 -2.94 -7.35
CA LEU A 56 -8.45 -1.67 -6.99
C LEU A 56 -9.18 -0.98 -5.84
N LEU A 57 -10.51 -0.85 -5.92
CA LEU A 57 -11.31 -0.17 -4.89
C LEU A 57 -11.24 -0.88 -3.54
N LEU A 58 -11.21 -2.22 -3.54
CA LEU A 58 -11.01 -2.99 -2.31
C LEU A 58 -9.64 -2.68 -1.69
N MET A 59 -8.56 -2.71 -2.48
CA MET A 59 -7.21 -2.37 -1.99
C MET A 59 -7.11 -0.95 -1.45
N VAL A 60 -7.76 0.02 -2.10
CA VAL A 60 -7.82 1.41 -1.63
C VAL A 60 -8.55 1.48 -0.27
N GLY A 61 -9.68 0.78 -0.13
CA GLY A 61 -10.42 0.70 1.11
C GLY A 61 -9.61 0.05 2.24
N ASP A 62 -8.89 -1.02 1.95
CA ASP A 62 -8.04 -1.73 2.91
C ASP A 62 -6.90 -0.84 3.40
N ARG A 63 -6.20 -0.17 2.46
CA ARG A 63 -5.15 0.80 2.79
C ARG A 63 -5.66 1.92 3.68
N ARG A 64 -6.85 2.45 3.39
CA ARG A 64 -7.49 3.50 4.21
C ARG A 64 -7.75 3.01 5.64
N ARG A 65 -8.29 1.79 5.82
CA ARG A 65 -8.54 1.24 7.16
C ARG A 65 -7.25 1.06 7.98
N LEU A 66 -6.17 0.61 7.34
CA LEU A 66 -4.86 0.49 7.99
C LEU A 66 -4.28 1.85 8.40
N LEU A 67 -4.39 2.86 7.52
CA LEU A 67 -3.96 4.22 7.82
C LEU A 67 -4.79 4.86 8.94
N ASP A 68 -6.11 4.65 8.95
CA ASP A 68 -7.00 5.13 10.00
C ASP A 68 -6.69 4.47 11.35
N TYR A 69 -6.39 3.16 11.34
CA TYR A 69 -5.91 2.45 12.52
C TYR A 69 -4.58 3.04 13.02
N LEU A 70 -3.59 3.18 12.15
CA LEU A 70 -2.27 3.71 12.52
C LEU A 70 -2.38 5.13 13.07
N LYS A 71 -3.20 5.98 12.45
CA LYS A 71 -3.48 7.35 12.93
C LYS A 71 -4.06 7.38 14.34
N ARG A 72 -4.92 6.42 14.69
CA ARG A 72 -5.54 6.32 16.02
C ARG A 72 -4.56 5.80 17.07
N VAL A 73 -3.67 4.88 16.70
CA VAL A 73 -2.70 4.26 17.61
C VAL A 73 -1.48 5.16 17.83
N ASP A 74 -0.90 5.66 16.75
CA ASP A 74 0.29 6.49 16.77
C ASP A 74 0.28 7.50 15.61
N ILE A 75 0.02 8.76 15.97
CA ILE A 75 -0.06 9.85 15.01
C ILE A 75 1.29 10.16 14.35
N ASN A 76 2.41 9.90 15.01
CA ASN A 76 3.74 10.18 14.47
C ASN A 76 4.13 9.14 13.43
N ARG A 77 3.90 7.84 13.72
CA ARG A 77 4.06 6.76 12.72
C ARG A 77 3.17 6.97 11.51
N TYR A 78 1.93 7.39 11.72
CA TYR A 78 1.04 7.75 10.63
C TYR A 78 1.62 8.88 9.76
N ARG A 79 2.07 9.99 10.38
CA ARG A 79 2.61 11.16 9.66
C ARG A 79 3.86 10.81 8.86
N SER A 80 4.80 10.10 9.46
CA SER A 80 6.03 9.69 8.77
C SER A 80 5.73 8.76 7.60
N LEU A 81 4.79 7.80 7.78
CA LEU A 81 4.42 6.87 6.72
C LEU A 81 3.76 7.56 5.52
N ILE A 82 2.83 8.49 5.75
CA ILE A 82 2.18 9.19 4.63
C ILE A 82 3.14 10.11 3.88
N GLU A 83 4.07 10.75 4.60
CA GLU A 83 5.09 11.62 4.01
C GLU A 83 6.04 10.80 3.14
N ARG A 84 6.56 9.70 3.69
CA ARG A 84 7.47 8.79 2.99
C ARG A 84 6.85 8.18 1.73
N LEU A 85 5.55 7.86 1.77
CA LEU A 85 4.83 7.30 0.62
C LEU A 85 4.18 8.34 -0.29
N GLY A 86 4.29 9.64 0.02
CA GLY A 86 3.67 10.72 -0.76
C GLY A 86 2.13 10.65 -0.83
N LEU A 87 1.47 10.08 0.19
CA LEU A 87 0.02 9.90 0.20
C LEU A 87 -0.69 11.19 0.63
N ARG A 88 -1.61 11.68 -0.20
CA ARG A 88 -2.51 12.81 0.15
C ARG A 88 -3.69 12.35 1.01
N ARG A 89 -4.10 13.22 1.93
CA ARG A 89 -5.35 13.12 2.70
C ARG A 89 -6.53 13.64 1.89
#